data_AF-A0A0F9U1Q6-F1
#
_entry.id   AF-A0A0F9U1Q6-F1
#
_cell.length_a   1.000
_cell.length_b   1.000
_cell.length_c   1.000
_cell.angle_alpha   90.00
_cell.angle_beta   90.00
_cell.angle_gamma   90.00
#
_symmetry.space_group_name_H-M   'P 1'
#
loop_
_entity.id
_entity.type
_entity.pdbx_description
1 polymer ?
#
loop_
_entity_poly.entity_id
_entity_poly.type
_entity_poly.pdbx_seq_one_letter_code
_entity_poly.pdbx_strand_id
1 'polypeptide(L)'
;MLNKIKEMLRHNQFLTTAAVIVVVLGVWLMGCESQVKSPFNPDRDVTRQQLQNEVNKYIVDIELAFVDLDRQDLFKQKLFEIGVVAAQGGTINPVGAGITLLGILGVGAVADNRKKDSVIRTMKSERKIVS
;
A
#
# COMPACT_ATOMS: atom_id res chain seq x y z
N MET A 1 19.29 20.71 -48.70
CA MET A 1 17.87 20.38 -48.42
C MET A 1 17.18 21.43 -47.55
N LEU A 2 17.84 21.97 -46.52
CA LEU A 2 17.33 23.05 -45.66
C LEU A 2 16.86 24.31 -46.40
N ASN A 3 17.52 24.70 -47.49
CA ASN A 3 17.15 25.90 -48.25
C ASN A 3 15.82 25.72 -49.03
N LYS A 4 15.55 24.52 -49.56
CA LYS A 4 14.26 24.18 -50.20
C LYS A 4 13.11 24.11 -49.19
N ILE A 5 13.40 23.66 -47.97
CA ILE A 5 12.43 23.62 -46.86
C ILE A 5 12.01 25.05 -46.48
N LYS A 6 12.95 26.00 -46.41
CA LYS A 6 12.65 27.42 -46.14
C LYS A 6 11.78 28.07 -47.22
N GLU A 7 12.03 27.77 -48.50
CA GLU A 7 11.20 28.29 -49.60
C GLU A 7 9.78 27.73 -49.58
N MET A 8 9.60 26.42 -49.32
CA MET A 8 8.27 25.83 -49.14
C MET A 8 7.55 26.37 -47.90
N LEU A 9 8.26 26.60 -46.80
CA LEU A 9 7.68 27.18 -45.59
C LEU A 9 7.11 28.58 -45.84
N ARG A 10 7.80 29.40 -46.64
CA ARG A 10 7.42 30.79 -46.89
C ARG A 10 6.23 30.92 -47.86
N HIS A 11 6.01 29.93 -48.71
CA HIS A 11 4.89 29.92 -49.67
C HIS A 11 3.55 29.53 -49.02
N ASN A 12 3.58 28.76 -47.92
CA ASN A 12 2.37 28.31 -47.23
C ASN A 12 2.54 28.41 -45.69
N GLN A 13 2.92 29.60 -45.23
CA GLN A 13 3.21 29.89 -43.82
C GLN A 13 2.03 29.60 -42.89
N PHE A 14 0.81 29.90 -43.35
CA PHE A 14 -0.41 29.64 -42.58
C PHE A 14 -0.64 28.14 -42.37
N LEU A 15 -0.48 27.33 -43.42
CA LEU A 15 -0.67 25.87 -43.34
C LEU A 15 0.40 25.21 -42.45
N THR A 16 1.64 25.67 -42.56
CA THR A 16 2.73 25.17 -41.72
C THR A 16 2.51 25.52 -40.24
N THR A 17 2.08 26.75 -39.97
CA THR A 17 1.79 27.21 -38.60
C THR A 17 0.63 26.42 -37.99
N ALA A 18 -0.44 26.19 -38.76
CA ALA A 18 -1.58 25.38 -38.32
C ALA A 18 -1.16 23.92 -38.00
N ALA A 19 -0.34 23.30 -38.84
CA ALA A 19 0.17 21.95 -38.59
C ALA A 19 0.99 21.85 -37.29
N VAL A 20 1.84 22.85 -37.02
CA VAL A 20 2.61 22.89 -35.76
C VAL A 20 1.69 23.02 -34.55
N ILE A 21 0.68 23.90 -34.62
CA ILE A 21 -0.29 24.09 -33.53
C ILE A 21 -1.06 22.79 -33.26
N VAL A 22 -1.50 22.08 -34.31
CA VAL A 22 -2.21 20.80 -34.15
C VAL A 22 -1.33 19.75 -33.50
N VAL A 23 -0.05 19.66 -33.87
CA VAL A 23 0.89 18.72 -33.25
C VAL A 23 1.12 19.06 -31.77
N VAL A 24 1.31 20.34 -31.46
CA VAL A 24 1.51 20.79 -30.06
C VAL A 24 0.26 20.53 -29.21
N LEU A 25 -0.93 20.85 -29.73
CA LEU A 25 -2.19 20.55 -29.04
C LEU A 25 -2.43 19.04 -28.91
N GLY A 26 -2.08 18.25 -29.92
CA GLY A 26 -2.16 16.79 -29.85
C GLY A 26 -1.30 16.21 -28.73
N VAL A 27 -0.05 16.67 -28.61
CA VAL A 27 0.85 16.27 -27.52
C VAL A 27 0.32 16.74 -26.16
N TRP A 28 -0.19 17.97 -26.09
CA TRP A 28 -0.77 18.52 -24.85
C TRP A 28 -1.98 17.70 -24.37
N LEU A 29 -2.87 17.31 -25.28
CA LEU A 29 -4.06 16.53 -24.96
C LEU A 29 -3.72 15.10 -24.53
N MET A 30 -2.65 14.50 -25.07
CA MET A 30 -2.18 13.17 -24.63
C MET A 30 -1.57 13.18 -23.21
N GLY A 31 -1.12 14.35 -22.72
CA GLY A 31 -0.47 14.47 -21.41
C GLY A 31 -1.42 14.73 -20.22
N CYS A 32 -2.70 15.00 -20.48
CA CYS A 32 -3.67 15.30 -19.42
C CYS A 32 -4.26 14.01 -18.83
N GLU A 33 -3.62 13.46 -17.80
CA GLU A 33 -4.20 12.36 -17.03
C GLU A 33 -5.34 12.85 -16.11
N SER A 34 -6.45 12.12 -16.07
CA SER A 34 -7.56 12.40 -15.16
C SER A 34 -7.14 12.09 -13.72
N GLN A 35 -7.23 13.12 -12.87
CA GLN A 35 -6.94 13.04 -11.44
C GLN A 35 -8.24 13.13 -10.63
N VAL A 36 -8.26 12.46 -9.48
CA VAL A 36 -9.36 12.50 -8.51
C VAL A 36 -8.80 12.68 -7.11
N LYS A 37 -9.58 13.28 -6.21
CA LYS A 37 -9.23 13.38 -4.80
C LYS A 37 -9.09 11.97 -4.20
N SER A 38 -7.98 11.72 -3.49
CA SER A 38 -7.81 10.44 -2.80
C SER A 38 -8.84 10.32 -1.66
N PRO A 39 -9.53 9.18 -1.53
CA PRO A 39 -10.46 8.93 -0.42
C PRO A 39 -9.74 8.71 0.92
N PHE A 40 -8.43 8.45 0.90
CA PHE A 40 -7.63 8.18 2.09
C PHE A 40 -6.85 9.40 2.59
N ASN A 41 -6.48 10.31 1.67
CA ASN A 41 -5.84 11.59 1.99
C ASN A 41 -6.50 12.70 1.16
N PRO A 42 -7.48 13.45 1.72
CA PRO A 42 -8.28 14.40 0.96
C PRO A 42 -7.46 15.58 0.40
N ASP A 43 -6.26 15.82 0.92
CA ASP A 43 -5.38 16.90 0.49
C ASP A 43 -4.62 16.59 -0.82
N ARG A 44 -4.71 15.36 -1.34
CA ARG A 44 -3.95 14.92 -2.51
C ARG A 44 -4.85 14.49 -3.68
N ASP A 45 -4.52 14.97 -4.86
CA ASP A 45 -5.04 14.46 -6.12
C ASP A 45 -4.19 13.30 -6.63
N VAL A 46 -4.84 12.20 -6.98
CA VAL A 46 -4.19 10.95 -7.40
C VAL A 46 -4.66 10.55 -8.79
N THR A 47 -3.73 9.97 -9.56
CA THR A 47 -4.03 9.37 -10.86
C THR A 47 -4.67 7.99 -10.67
N ARG A 48 -5.27 7.44 -11.72
CA ARG A 48 -5.92 6.12 -11.67
C ARG A 48 -5.00 5.01 -11.17
N GLN A 49 -3.75 5.00 -11.62
CA GLN A 49 -2.75 4.02 -11.24
C GLN A 49 -2.34 4.17 -9.78
N GLN A 50 -2.20 5.42 -9.31
CA GLN A 50 -1.91 5.70 -7.90
C GLN A 50 -3.06 5.26 -7.00
N LEU A 51 -4.30 5.53 -7.39
CA LEU A 51 -5.49 5.11 -6.64
C LEU A 51 -5.57 3.58 -6.53
N GLN A 52 -5.28 2.83 -7.60
CA GLN A 52 -5.23 1.37 -7.55
C GLN A 52 -4.17 0.85 -6.57
N ASN A 53 -3.00 1.46 -6.55
CA ASN A 53 -1.94 1.09 -5.61
C ASN A 53 -2.33 1.38 -4.15
N GLU A 54 -2.99 2.52 -3.90
CA GLU A 54 -3.52 2.85 -2.57
C GLU A 54 -4.54 1.80 -2.11
N VAL A 55 -5.52 1.47 -2.96
CA VAL A 55 -6.53 0.45 -2.65
C VAL A 55 -5.89 -0.90 -2.35
N ASN A 56 -4.96 -1.37 -3.17
CA ASN A 56 -4.28 -2.65 -2.96
C ASN A 56 -3.51 -2.69 -1.64
N LYS A 57 -2.84 -1.58 -1.28
CA LYS A 57 -2.13 -1.47 0.00
C LYS A 57 -3.12 -1.59 1.18
N TYR A 58 -4.24 -0.88 1.11
CA TYR A 58 -5.25 -0.92 2.18
C TYR A 58 -5.90 -2.29 2.32
N ILE A 59 -6.15 -3.01 1.23
CA ILE A 59 -6.70 -4.38 1.29
C ILE A 59 -5.76 -5.29 2.09
N VAL A 60 -4.46 -5.26 1.79
CA VAL A 60 -3.46 -6.07 2.52
C VAL A 60 -3.39 -5.69 4.00
N ASP A 61 -3.41 -4.40 4.31
CA ASP A 61 -3.40 -3.93 5.69
C ASP A 61 -4.64 -4.39 6.47
N ILE A 62 -5.81 -4.38 5.83
CA ILE A 62 -7.08 -4.87 6.41
C ILE A 62 -7.03 -6.38 6.61
N GLU A 63 -6.55 -7.15 5.64
CA GLU A 63 -6.41 -8.61 5.76
C GLU A 63 -5.50 -9.00 6.94
N LEU A 64 -4.37 -8.30 7.10
CA LEU A 64 -3.49 -8.50 8.25
C LEU A 64 -4.17 -8.18 9.57
N ALA A 65 -4.99 -7.12 9.63
CA ALA A 65 -5.74 -6.77 10.82
C ALA A 65 -6.78 -7.84 11.19
N PHE A 66 -7.46 -8.44 10.21
CA PHE A 66 -8.37 -9.56 10.45
C PHE A 66 -7.65 -10.80 10.98
N VAL A 67 -6.50 -11.14 10.42
CA VAL A 67 -5.69 -12.26 10.92
C VAL A 67 -5.27 -12.06 12.38
N ASP A 68 -4.95 -10.83 12.76
CA ASP A 68 -4.60 -10.52 14.16
C ASP A 68 -5.81 -10.54 15.09
N LEU A 69 -7.02 -10.19 14.61
CA LEU A 69 -8.26 -10.35 15.37
C LEU A 69 -8.60 -11.84 15.58
N ASP A 70 -8.50 -12.66 14.53
CA ASP A 70 -8.76 -14.10 14.62
C ASP A 70 -7.84 -14.79 15.64
N ARG A 71 -6.57 -14.38 15.69
CA ARG A 71 -5.60 -14.87 16.70
C ARG A 71 -6.01 -14.51 18.12
N GLN A 72 -6.52 -13.29 18.33
CA GLN A 72 -6.99 -12.86 19.65
C GLN A 72 -8.23 -13.64 20.08
N ASP A 73 -9.15 -13.92 19.17
CA ASP A 73 -10.34 -14.68 19.49
C ASP A 73 -10.03 -16.16 19.74
N LEU A 74 -9.11 -16.76 18.98
CA LEU A 74 -8.58 -18.09 19.28
C LEU A 74 -7.93 -18.14 20.67
N PHE A 75 -7.15 -17.12 21.03
CA PHE A 75 -6.53 -17.04 22.35
C PHE A 75 -7.58 -16.96 23.48
N LYS A 76 -8.59 -16.10 23.33
CA LYS A 76 -9.70 -16.00 24.29
C LYS A 76 -10.47 -17.31 24.40
N GLN A 77 -10.75 -17.97 23.28
CA GLN A 77 -11.46 -19.24 23.26
C GLN A 77 -10.67 -20.33 24.01
N LYS A 78 -9.35 -20.40 23.80
CA LYS A 78 -8.48 -21.35 24.51
C LYS A 78 -8.38 -21.04 26.00
N LEU A 79 -8.28 -19.77 26.39
CA LEU A 79 -8.33 -19.38 27.80
C LEU A 79 -9.66 -19.76 28.46
N PHE A 80 -10.78 -19.53 27.77
CA PHE A 80 -12.10 -19.88 28.27
C PHE A 80 -12.24 -21.40 28.41
N GLU A 81 -11.81 -22.18 27.42
CA GLU A 81 -11.79 -23.65 27.45
C GLU A 81 -10.99 -24.17 28.66
N ILE A 82 -9.79 -23.64 28.89
CA ILE A 82 -8.97 -23.98 30.06
C ILE A 82 -9.69 -23.62 31.36
N GLY A 83 -10.30 -22.44 31.44
CA GLY A 83 -11.04 -21.99 32.62
C GLY A 83 -12.27 -22.85 32.95
N VAL A 84 -13.00 -23.30 31.92
CA VAL A 84 -14.15 -24.21 32.09
C VAL A 84 -13.69 -25.59 32.57
N VAL A 85 -12.63 -26.16 31.98
CA VAL A 85 -12.08 -27.45 32.43
C VAL A 85 -11.58 -27.36 33.87
N ALA A 86 -10.95 -26.24 34.24
CA ALA A 86 -10.53 -25.97 35.62
C ALA A 86 -11.71 -25.95 36.60
N ALA A 87 -12.77 -25.23 36.24
CA ALA A 87 -13.96 -25.07 37.08
C ALA A 87 -14.77 -26.37 37.24
N GLN A 88 -14.78 -27.23 36.22
CA GLN A 88 -15.47 -28.53 36.25
C GLN A 88 -14.72 -29.63 37.02
N GLY A 89 -13.55 -29.32 37.60
CA GLY A 89 -12.71 -30.31 38.29
C GLY A 89 -12.02 -31.31 37.36
N GLY A 90 -11.95 -31.01 36.06
CA GLY A 90 -11.26 -31.84 35.08
C GLY A 90 -9.74 -31.78 35.25
N THR A 91 -9.04 -32.85 34.87
CA THR A 91 -7.58 -32.87 34.83
C THR A 91 -7.08 -31.93 33.74
N ILE A 92 -6.78 -30.69 34.11
CA ILE A 92 -6.03 -29.79 33.24
C ILE A 92 -4.63 -30.38 33.09
N ASN A 93 -4.12 -30.51 31.86
CA ASN A 93 -2.70 -30.69 31.63
C ASN A 93 -2.05 -29.29 31.53
N PRO A 94 -1.55 -28.72 32.64
CA PRO A 94 -1.02 -27.35 32.67
C PRO A 94 0.15 -27.17 31.71
N VAL A 95 0.89 -28.24 31.40
CA VAL A 95 1.99 -28.23 30.43
C VAL A 95 1.46 -28.06 29.01
N GLY A 96 0.39 -28.78 28.64
CA GLY A 96 -0.23 -28.65 27.31
C GLY A 96 -0.91 -27.30 27.08
N ALA A 97 -1.57 -26.76 28.11
CA ALA A 97 -2.15 -25.42 28.10
C ALA A 97 -1.06 -24.34 28.01
N GLY A 98 0.04 -24.51 28.77
CA GLY A 98 1.20 -23.62 28.73
C GLY A 98 1.86 -23.58 27.36
N ILE A 99 2.05 -24.73 26.70
CA ILE A 99 2.66 -24.81 25.37
C ILE A 99 1.78 -24.15 24.30
N THR A 100 0.46 -24.33 24.37
CA THR A 100 -0.46 -23.69 23.39
C THR A 100 -0.53 -22.18 23.59
N LEU A 101 -0.61 -21.69 24.83
CA LEU A 101 -0.58 -20.25 25.13
C LEU A 101 0.78 -19.62 24.78
N LEU A 102 1.90 -20.28 25.12
CA LEU A 102 3.25 -19.84 24.74
C LEU A 102 3.48 -19.90 23.23
N GLY A 103 2.87 -20.85 22.52
CA GLY A 103 2.94 -20.92 21.06
C GLY A 103 2.25 -19.72 20.42
N ILE A 104 1.06 -19.36 20.90
CA ILE A 104 0.31 -18.20 20.38
C ILE A 104 1.03 -16.88 20.73
N LEU A 105 1.44 -16.70 21.99
CA LEU A 105 2.14 -15.49 22.44
C LEU A 105 3.55 -15.37 21.84
N GLY A 106 4.27 -16.48 21.72
CA GLY A 106 5.62 -16.54 21.15
C GLY A 106 5.63 -16.21 19.66
N VAL A 107 4.65 -16.72 18.90
CA VAL A 107 4.48 -16.34 17.49
C VAL A 107 4.09 -14.86 17.36
N GLY A 108 3.23 -14.35 18.25
CA GLY A 108 2.88 -12.93 18.30
C GLY A 108 4.07 -12.01 18.56
N ALA A 109 4.92 -12.34 19.53
CA ALA A 109 6.11 -11.56 19.86
C ALA A 109 7.14 -11.55 18.72
N VAL A 110 7.34 -12.67 18.04
CA VAL A 110 8.25 -12.74 16.88
C VAL A 110 7.68 -11.97 15.69
N ALA A 111 6.37 -12.05 15.43
CA ALA A 111 5.71 -11.30 14.36
C ALA A 111 5.80 -9.78 14.58
N ASP A 112 5.55 -9.31 15.80
CA ASP A 112 5.62 -7.87 16.14
C ASP A 112 7.06 -7.35 16.02
N ASN A 113 8.05 -8.13 16.45
CA ASN A 113 9.47 -7.76 16.31
C ASN A 113 9.89 -7.65 14.83
N ARG A 114 9.39 -8.53 13.95
CA ARG A 114 9.65 -8.40 12.50
C ARG A 114 9.01 -7.16 11.88
N LYS A 115 7.83 -6.75 12.34
CA LYS A 115 7.16 -5.53 11.89
C LYS A 115 7.90 -4.27 12.35
N LYS A 116 8.38 -4.24 13.60
CA LYS A 116 9.22 -3.13 14.08
C LYS A 116 10.54 -3.02 13.32
N ASP A 117 11.18 -4.15 12.99
CA ASP A 117 12.42 -4.16 12.21
C ASP A 117 12.24 -3.57 10.80
N SER A 118 11.11 -3.81 10.13
CA SER A 118 10.85 -3.20 8.82
C SER A 118 10.68 -1.69 8.93
N VAL A 119 9.93 -1.21 9.92
CA VAL A 119 9.70 0.22 10.18
C VAL A 119 11.01 0.94 10.53
N ILE A 120 11.86 0.35 11.38
CA ILE A 120 13.17 0.91 11.74
C ILE A 120 14.08 1.02 10.51
N ARG A 121 14.08 0.01 9.63
CA ARG A 121 14.87 0.04 8.39
C ARG A 121 14.41 1.15 7.44
N THR A 122 13.10 1.33 7.28
CA THR A 122 12.53 2.41 6.47
C THR A 122 12.92 3.79 7.01
N MET A 123 12.76 4.02 8.31
CA MET A 123 13.15 5.29 8.95
C MET A 123 14.68 5.55 8.86
N LYS A 124 15.51 4.51 8.97
CA LYS A 124 16.97 4.64 8.83
C LYS A 124 17.38 4.96 7.39
N SER A 125 16.68 4.40 6.41
CA SER A 125 16.88 4.71 5.00
C SER A 125 16.55 6.17 4.73
N GLU A 126 15.39 6.67 5.15
CA GLU A 126 14.97 8.06 4.95
C GLU A 126 15.93 9.07 5.60
N ARG A 127 16.42 8.81 6.83
CA ARG A 127 17.41 9.68 7.48
C ARG A 127 18.71 9.81 6.68
N LYS A 128 19.11 8.76 5.94
CA LYS A 128 20.33 8.79 5.11
C LYS A 128 20.18 9.61 3.83
N ILE A 129 18.95 9.91 3.39
CA ILE A 129 18.66 10.71 2.19
C ILE A 129 18.63 12.21 2.54
N VAL A 130 18.43 12.54 3.82
CA VAL A 130 18.34 13.91 4.34
C VAL A 130 19.69 14.41 4.90
N SER A 131 20.71 13.55 4.97
CA SER A 131 22.10 13.89 5.35
C SER A 131 22.99 13.98 4.12
#